data_AF-A0A964XXL0-F1
#
_entry.id   AF-A0A964XXL0-F1
#
_cell.length_a   1.000
_cell.length_b   1.000
_cell.length_c   1.000
_cell.angle_alpha   90.00
_cell.angle_beta   90.00
_cell.angle_gamma   90.00
#
_symmetry.space_group_name_H-M   'P 1'
#
loop_
_entity.id
_entity.type
_entity.pdbx_description
1 polymer ?
#
loop_
_entity_poly.entity_id
_entity_poly.type
_entity_poly.pdbx_seq_one_letter_code
_entity_poly.pdbx_strand_id
1 'polypeptide(L)'
;MSTFQLESLPYQTDAVEAVVRVFEGTPKAAAYEQVGNQCQLSWDQYSANLKAIDQRHRISDEQSNLTEPEDDQPIDVCVEMETGTGKTLVYLRTIHRLHAAYGWTKFIVVVPTIAIRAGVT
;
A
#
# COMPACT_ATOMS: atom_id res chain seq x y z
N MET A 1 12.79 8.87 -30.61
CA MET A 1 12.65 9.03 -29.15
C MET A 1 12.15 7.71 -28.61
N SER A 2 12.98 6.97 -27.87
CA SER A 2 12.56 5.70 -27.25
C SER A 2 11.62 6.02 -26.09
N THR A 3 10.34 5.71 -26.25
CA THR A 3 9.34 5.81 -25.18
C THR A 3 9.79 4.90 -24.03
N PHE A 4 10.09 5.48 -22.87
CA PHE A 4 10.34 4.71 -21.66
C PHE A 4 9.05 3.98 -21.28
N GLN A 5 8.98 2.68 -21.54
CA GLN A 5 7.84 1.85 -21.17
C GLN A 5 8.13 1.19 -19.82
N LEU A 6 7.35 1.56 -18.82
CA LEU A 6 7.34 0.84 -17.55
C LEU A 6 6.63 -0.49 -17.75
N GLU A 7 7.34 -1.60 -17.60
CA GLU A 7 6.73 -2.93 -17.65
C GLU A 7 5.64 -3.07 -16.57
N SER A 8 4.55 -3.74 -16.94
CA SER A 8 3.45 -4.06 -16.02
C SER A 8 3.42 -5.57 -15.83
N LEU A 9 4.08 -6.04 -14.78
CA LEU A 9 4.18 -7.46 -14.48
C LEU A 9 3.03 -7.89 -13.55
N PRO A 10 2.42 -9.08 -13.75
CA PRO A 10 1.24 -9.50 -12.97
C PRO A 10 1.45 -9.47 -11.46
N TYR A 11 2.62 -9.91 -10.97
CA TYR A 11 2.93 -9.92 -9.55
C TYR A 11 3.06 -8.51 -8.95
N GLN A 12 3.46 -7.51 -9.75
CA GLN A 12 3.51 -6.11 -9.31
C GLN A 12 2.10 -5.55 -9.14
N THR A 13 1.22 -5.85 -10.09
CA THR A 13 -0.20 -5.46 -10.02
C THR A 13 -0.89 -6.13 -8.84
N ASP A 14 -0.64 -7.43 -8.63
CA ASP A 14 -1.22 -8.18 -7.51
C ASP A 14 -0.75 -7.62 -6.15
N ALA A 15 0.54 -7.27 -6.01
CA ALA A 15 1.05 -6.60 -4.81
C ALA A 15 0.39 -5.23 -4.56
N VAL A 16 0.20 -4.42 -5.62
CA VAL A 16 -0.49 -3.12 -5.52
C VAL A 16 -1.94 -3.30 -5.06
N GLU A 17 -2.67 -4.23 -5.69
CA GLU A 17 -4.08 -4.47 -5.35
C GLU A 17 -4.24 -5.11 -3.97
N ALA A 18 -3.29 -5.94 -3.52
CA ALA A 18 -3.27 -6.47 -2.16
C ALA A 18 -3.27 -5.33 -1.12
N VAL A 19 -2.37 -4.35 -1.27
CA VAL A 19 -2.33 -3.19 -0.36
C VAL A 19 -3.61 -2.36 -0.42
N VAL A 20 -4.21 -2.20 -1.60
CA VAL A 20 -5.46 -1.44 -1.74
C VAL A 20 -6.61 -2.13 -1.01
N ARG A 21 -6.69 -3.46 -1.08
CA ARG A 21 -7.73 -4.28 -0.43
C ARG A 21 -7.67 -4.23 1.09
N VAL A 22 -6.50 -3.99 1.68
CA VAL A 22 -6.37 -3.78 3.13
C VAL A 22 -7.37 -2.73 3.62
N PHE A 23 -7.55 -1.67 2.84
CA PHE A 23 -8.41 -0.53 3.19
C PHE A 23 -9.80 -0.58 2.54
N GLU A 24 -10.20 -1.73 2.00
CA GLU A 24 -11.50 -1.93 1.37
C GLU A 24 -12.64 -1.61 2.37
N GLY A 25 -13.66 -0.90 1.90
CA GLY A 25 -14.74 -0.36 2.73
C GLY A 25 -14.54 1.11 3.14
N THR A 26 -13.36 1.70 2.92
CA THR A 26 -13.14 3.13 3.18
C THR A 26 -13.90 3.98 2.16
N PRO A 27 -14.78 4.92 2.58
CA PRO A 27 -15.47 5.79 1.65
C PRO A 27 -14.49 6.77 1.01
N LYS A 28 -14.65 7.01 -0.30
CA LYS A 28 -13.88 8.03 -1.00
C LYS A 28 -14.38 9.41 -0.59
N ALA A 29 -13.55 10.17 0.10
CA ALA A 29 -13.90 11.51 0.55
C ALA A 29 -14.00 12.51 -0.62
N ALA A 30 -14.86 13.51 -0.47
CA ALA A 30 -14.97 14.61 -1.42
C ALA A 30 -13.73 15.52 -1.35
N ALA A 31 -13.24 15.96 -2.52
CA ALA A 31 -11.93 16.61 -2.67
C ALA A 31 -11.74 17.92 -1.87
N TYR A 32 -12.81 18.56 -1.40
CA TYR A 32 -12.77 19.85 -0.72
C TYR A 32 -12.79 19.77 0.82
N GLU A 33 -12.97 18.57 1.40
CA GLU A 33 -13.10 18.39 2.87
C GLU A 33 -11.83 17.82 3.53
N GLN A 34 -10.83 17.37 2.75
CA GLN A 34 -9.70 16.63 3.29
C GLN A 34 -8.51 17.52 3.65
N VAL A 35 -8.45 17.92 4.93
CA VAL A 35 -7.20 18.42 5.55
C VAL A 35 -6.16 17.29 5.65
N GLY A 36 -6.59 16.02 5.73
CA GLY A 36 -5.74 14.85 5.75
C GLY A 36 -6.45 13.60 5.23
N ASN A 37 -5.68 12.54 4.95
CA ASN A 37 -6.22 11.24 4.59
C ASN A 37 -7.03 10.68 5.77
N GLN A 38 -8.20 10.12 5.49
CA GLN A 38 -9.06 9.50 6.50
C GLN A 38 -9.26 8.03 6.15
N CYS A 39 -9.16 7.18 7.18
CA CYS A 39 -9.50 5.77 7.14
C CYS A 39 -10.45 5.51 8.30
N GLN A 40 -11.71 5.16 8.02
CA GLN A 40 -12.77 4.98 9.02
C GLN A 40 -13.16 3.50 9.14
N LEU A 41 -12.18 2.60 9.06
CA LEU A 41 -12.41 1.17 9.23
C LEU A 41 -12.32 0.80 10.71
N SER A 42 -13.24 -0.05 11.17
CA SER A 42 -13.08 -0.74 12.44
C SER A 42 -11.99 -1.82 12.32
N TRP A 43 -11.44 -2.23 13.46
CA TRP A 43 -10.50 -3.34 13.51
C TRP A 43 -11.09 -4.63 12.92
N ASP A 44 -12.38 -4.91 13.17
CA ASP A 44 -13.08 -6.08 12.60
C ASP A 44 -13.04 -6.07 11.06
N GLN A 45 -13.28 -4.93 10.44
CA GLN A 45 -13.25 -4.81 8.98
C GLN A 45 -11.81 -4.94 8.46
N TYR A 46 -10.86 -4.29 9.13
CA TYR A 46 -9.46 -4.31 8.76
C TYR A 46 -8.85 -5.72 8.84
N SER A 47 -9.10 -6.42 9.95
CA SER A 47 -8.64 -7.79 10.16
C SER A 47 -9.33 -8.78 9.22
N ALA A 48 -10.61 -8.56 8.86
CA ALA A 48 -11.30 -9.35 7.84
C ALA A 48 -10.66 -9.17 6.45
N ASN A 49 -10.33 -7.92 6.07
CA ASN A 49 -9.65 -7.62 4.82
C ASN A 49 -8.27 -8.30 4.76
N LEU A 50 -7.47 -8.21 5.83
CA LEU A 50 -6.16 -8.87 5.91
C LEU A 50 -6.28 -10.40 5.84
N LYS A 51 -7.20 -11.01 6.57
CA LYS A 51 -7.44 -12.47 6.49
C LYS A 51 -7.79 -12.93 5.08
N ALA A 52 -8.59 -12.15 4.34
CA ALA A 52 -8.92 -12.46 2.96
C ALA A 52 -7.70 -12.39 2.02
N ILE A 53 -6.79 -11.44 2.28
CA ILE A 53 -5.51 -11.32 1.57
C ILE A 53 -4.60 -12.51 1.93
N ASP A 54 -4.46 -12.83 3.21
CA ASP A 54 -3.63 -13.95 3.68
C ASP A 54 -4.03 -15.27 3.04
N GLN A 55 -5.34 -15.56 2.99
CA GLN A 55 -5.87 -16.76 2.34
C GLN A 55 -5.56 -16.80 0.84
N ARG A 56 -5.62 -15.66 0.16
CA ARG A 56 -5.31 -15.55 -1.28
C ARG A 56 -3.83 -15.79 -1.56
N HIS A 57 -2.95 -15.26 -0.70
CA HIS A 57 -1.50 -15.34 -0.86
C HIS A 57 -0.87 -16.53 -0.13
N ARG A 58 -1.69 -17.35 0.54
CA ARG A 58 -1.27 -18.53 1.33
C ARG A 58 -0.29 -18.17 2.45
N ILE A 59 -0.52 -17.03 3.09
CA ILE A 59 0.20 -16.57 4.29
C ILE A 59 -0.43 -17.29 5.49
N SER A 60 0.40 -17.86 6.37
CA SER A 60 -0.11 -18.51 7.59
C SER A 60 -0.47 -17.47 8.65
N ASP A 61 -1.40 -17.82 9.56
CA ASP A 61 -1.79 -16.94 10.67
C ASP A 61 -0.58 -16.57 11.56
N GLU A 62 0.41 -17.47 11.67
CA GLU A 62 1.66 -17.22 12.39
C GLU A 62 2.54 -16.15 11.72
N GLN A 63 2.50 -16.08 10.38
CA GLN A 63 3.25 -15.09 9.61
C GLN A 63 2.57 -13.73 9.59
N SER A 64 1.23 -13.70 9.50
CA SER A 64 0.49 -12.44 9.50
C SER A 64 0.39 -11.81 10.88
N ASN A 65 0.41 -12.62 11.95
CA ASN A 65 0.42 -12.20 13.35
C ASN A 65 -0.61 -11.09 13.64
N LEU A 66 -1.83 -11.25 13.10
CA LEU A 66 -2.89 -10.26 13.17
C LEU A 66 -3.35 -10.05 14.61
N THR A 67 -2.79 -9.05 15.27
CA THR A 67 -3.14 -8.63 16.61
C THR A 67 -3.75 -7.24 16.53
N GLU A 68 -4.81 -7.00 17.29
CA GLU A 68 -5.37 -5.65 17.41
C GLU A 68 -4.29 -4.72 17.95
N PRO A 69 -3.98 -3.61 17.25
CA PRO A 69 -3.02 -2.65 17.75
C PRO A 69 -3.52 -2.08 19.09
N GLU A 70 -2.62 -1.89 20.04
CA GLU A 70 -2.94 -1.19 21.27
C GLU A 70 -3.36 0.26 20.97
N ASP A 71 -4.06 0.91 21.91
CA ASP A 71 -4.43 2.32 21.79
C ASP A 71 -3.18 3.17 21.43
N ASP A 72 -3.32 4.02 20.40
CA ASP A 72 -2.26 4.84 19.79
C ASP A 72 -1.16 4.12 18.99
N GLN A 73 -1.19 2.79 18.82
CA GLN A 73 -0.26 2.10 17.92
C GLN A 73 -0.71 2.19 16.46
N PRO A 74 0.21 2.50 15.52
CA PRO A 74 -0.11 2.48 14.10
C PRO A 74 -0.36 1.04 13.64
N ILE A 75 -1.15 0.92 12.57
CA ILE A 75 -1.28 -0.36 11.89
C ILE A 75 -0.14 -0.52 10.89
N ASP A 76 0.67 -1.54 11.10
CA ASP A 76 1.80 -1.87 10.23
C ASP A 76 1.46 -3.03 9.27
N VAL A 77 1.71 -2.81 7.98
CA VAL A 77 1.54 -3.83 6.92
C VAL A 77 2.87 -4.02 6.21
N CYS A 78 3.29 -5.27 6.10
CA CYS A 78 4.50 -5.64 5.38
C CYS A 78 4.16 -6.19 3.98
N VAL A 79 4.88 -5.72 2.97
CA VAL A 79 4.86 -6.31 1.62
C VAL A 79 6.26 -6.81 1.31
N GLU A 80 6.45 -8.12 1.38
CA GLU A 80 7.72 -8.75 1.08
C GLU A 80 7.89 -8.96 -0.42
N MET A 81 9.05 -8.54 -0.95
CA MET A 81 9.37 -8.70 -2.35
C MET A 81 10.86 -8.93 -2.53
N GLU A 82 11.22 -9.89 -3.40
CA GLU A 82 12.60 -10.21 -3.74
C GLU A 82 13.33 -9.01 -4.39
N THR A 83 14.65 -8.94 -4.26
CA THR A 83 15.48 -7.94 -4.96
C THR A 83 15.29 -8.03 -6.48
N GLY A 84 15.36 -6.89 -7.18
CA GLY A 84 15.17 -6.85 -8.63
C GLY A 84 13.72 -6.97 -9.14
N THR A 85 12.72 -7.16 -8.27
CA THR A 85 11.29 -7.30 -8.68
C THR A 85 10.53 -5.98 -8.84
N GLY A 86 11.20 -4.83 -8.66
CA GLY A 86 10.57 -3.52 -8.88
C GLY A 86 9.77 -2.97 -7.70
N LYS A 87 10.17 -3.27 -6.45
CA LYS A 87 9.64 -2.66 -5.21
C LYS A 87 9.38 -1.16 -5.32
N THR A 88 10.31 -0.42 -5.93
CA THR A 88 10.18 1.03 -6.13
C THR A 88 8.96 1.40 -6.95
N LEU A 89 8.73 0.69 -8.04
CA LEU A 89 7.58 0.91 -8.90
C LEU A 89 6.28 0.50 -8.21
N VAL A 90 6.32 -0.57 -7.41
CA VAL A 90 5.17 -1.04 -6.63
C VAL A 90 4.71 0.02 -5.63
N TYR A 91 5.57 0.56 -4.77
CA TYR A 91 5.11 1.57 -3.80
C TYR A 91 4.59 2.85 -4.47
N LEU A 92 5.18 3.26 -5.60
CA LEU A 92 4.70 4.42 -6.37
C LEU A 92 3.31 4.16 -6.99
N ARG A 93 3.10 2.97 -7.56
CA ARG A 93 1.80 2.56 -8.10
C ARG A 93 0.76 2.41 -6.99
N THR A 94 1.14 1.91 -5.83
CA THR A 94 0.28 1.82 -4.65
C THR A 94 -0.20 3.21 -4.22
N ILE A 95 0.69 4.19 -4.10
CA ILE A 95 0.31 5.58 -3.79
C ILE A 95 -0.73 6.11 -4.79
N HIS A 96 -0.50 5.93 -6.09
CA HIS A 96 -1.46 6.35 -7.11
C HIS A 96 -2.79 5.60 -6.95
N ARG A 97 -2.75 4.30 -6.70
CA ARG A 97 -3.96 3.48 -6.60
C ARG A 97 -4.79 3.80 -5.36
N LEU A 98 -4.16 4.08 -4.24
CA LEU A 98 -4.79 4.57 -3.01
C LEU A 98 -5.45 5.94 -3.21
N HIS A 99 -4.79 6.86 -3.93
CA HIS A 99 -5.43 8.12 -4.33
C HIS A 99 -6.67 7.87 -5.20
N ALA A 100 -6.57 6.99 -6.20
CA ALA A 100 -7.69 6.70 -7.09
C ALA A 100 -8.88 6.07 -6.36
N ALA A 101 -8.62 5.12 -5.46
CA ALA A 101 -9.62 4.39 -4.69
C ALA A 101 -10.24 5.24 -3.57
N TYR A 102 -9.42 5.89 -2.75
CA TYR A 102 -9.84 6.50 -1.47
C TYR A 102 -9.70 8.03 -1.43
N GLY A 103 -9.11 8.65 -2.45
CA GLY A 103 -8.91 10.09 -2.51
C GLY A 103 -7.74 10.60 -1.66
N TRP A 104 -6.91 9.71 -1.12
CA TRP A 104 -5.75 10.06 -0.30
C TRP A 104 -4.69 10.80 -1.11
N THR A 105 -4.16 11.89 -0.55
CA THR A 105 -3.22 12.80 -1.26
C THR A 105 -1.89 12.98 -0.53
N LYS A 106 -1.81 12.66 0.76
CA LYS A 106 -0.62 12.89 1.59
C LYS A 106 0.07 11.56 1.89
N PHE A 107 1.30 11.37 1.40
CA PHE A 107 2.07 10.15 1.60
C PHE A 107 3.50 10.51 1.99
N ILE A 108 4.09 9.76 2.92
CA ILE A 108 5.48 9.91 3.35
C ILE A 108 6.21 8.61 3.00
N VAL A 109 7.27 8.71 2.20
CA VAL A 109 8.14 7.58 1.86
C VAL A 109 9.47 7.79 2.60
N VAL A 110 9.74 6.94 3.58
CA VAL A 110 10.99 6.97 4.35
C VAL A 110 11.98 6.00 3.70
N VAL A 111 13.16 6.50 3.36
CA VAL A 111 14.25 5.69 2.79
C VAL A 111 15.46 5.72 3.72
N PRO A 112 16.18 4.59 3.92
CA PRO A 112 17.24 4.46 4.92
C PRO A 112 18.51 5.25 4.58
N THR A 113 18.67 5.69 3.33
CA THR A 113 19.81 6.50 2.87
C THR A 113 19.32 7.75 2.17
N ILE A 114 20.17 8.79 2.11
CA ILE A 114 19.91 9.95 1.26
C ILE A 114 19.65 9.43 -0.14
N ALA A 115 18.45 9.64 -0.67
CA ALA A 115 18.12 9.29 -2.04
C ALA A 115 19.19 9.90 -2.95
N ILE A 116 20.03 9.07 -3.56
CA ILE A 116 21.01 9.56 -4.52
C ILE A 116 20.18 10.11 -5.66
N ARG A 117 20.24 11.43 -5.87
CA ARG A 117 19.69 12.12 -7.03
C ARG A 117 20.48 11.64 -8.25
N ALA A 118 20.16 10.45 -8.75
CA ALA A 118 20.76 9.88 -9.93
C ALA A 118 20.26 10.67 -11.15
N GLY A 119 21.05 11.67 -11.55
CA GLY A 119 20.93 12.35 -12.84
C GLY A 119 20.06 13.61 -12.84
N VAL A 120 20.66 14.76 -12.54
CA VAL A 120 20.39 15.98 -13.32
C VAL A 120 21.75 16.66 -13.55
N THR A 121 22.42 16.24 -14.61
CA THR A 121 23.40 17.05 -15.36
C THR A 121 22.83 17.26 -16.73
#